data_AF-A0AAW4M480-F1
#
_entry.id   AF-A0AAW4M480-F1
#
_cell.length_a   1.000
_cell.length_b   1.000
_cell.length_c   1.000
_cell.angle_alpha   90.00
_cell.angle_beta   90.00
_cell.angle_gamma   90.00
#
_symmetry.space_group_name_H-M   'P 1'
#
loop_
_entity.id
_entity.type
_entity.pdbx_description
1 polymer ?
#
loop_
_entity_poly.entity_id
_entity_poly.type
_entity_poly.pdbx_seq_one_letter_code
_entity_poly.pdbx_strand_id
1 'polypeptide(L)' 'FFGSHKGAERGAILYTIALTCRMNKVNLFEYLTDVINRTAEWQPNTPLEKYRQLLPDRWEKAND' A
#
# COMPACT_ATOMS: atom_id res chain seq x y z
N PHE A 1 -10.77 -10.35 12.92
CA PHE A 1 -9.68 -10.20 11.92
C PHE A 1 -9.47 -11.47 11.09
N PHE A 2 -9.69 -12.67 11.64
CA PHE A 2 -9.61 -13.94 10.87
C PHE A 2 -10.87 -14.82 11.01
N GLY A 3 -12.06 -14.22 11.12
CA GLY A 3 -13.34 -14.95 11.26
C GLY A 3 -13.92 -15.49 9.95
N SER A 4 -13.23 -15.27 8.82
CA SER A 4 -13.60 -15.78 7.49
C SER A 4 -12.36 -15.91 6.61
N HIS A 5 -12.42 -16.76 5.58
CA HIS A 5 -11.35 -16.92 4.60
C HIS A 5 -10.97 -15.59 3.94
N LYS A 6 -11.96 -14.80 3.52
CA LYS A 6 -11.75 -13.47 2.91
C LYS A 6 -11.12 -12.47 3.89
N GLY A 7 -11.50 -12.53 5.16
CA GLY A 7 -10.87 -11.72 6.21
C GLY A 7 -9.41 -12.10 6.40
N ALA A 8 -9.11 -13.40 6.38
CA ALA A 8 -7.77 -13.92 6.53
C ALA A 8 -6.83 -13.52 5.39
N GLU A 9 -7.32 -13.64 4.16
CA GLU A 9 -6.59 -13.22 2.96
C GLU A 9 -6.22 -11.73 3.01
N ARG A 10 -7.19 -10.85 3.30
CA ARG A 10 -6.95 -9.41 3.46
C ARG A 10 -5.97 -9.11 4.60
N GLY A 11 -6.08 -9.85 5.71
CA GLY A 11 -5.16 -9.73 6.83
C GLY A 11 -3.72 -10.09 6.45
N ALA A 12 -3.53 -11.17 5.69
CA ALA A 12 -2.21 -11.59 5.19
C ALA A 12 -1.59 -10.54 4.24
N ILE A 13 -2.40 -9.96 3.35
CA ILE A 13 -1.96 -8.89 2.45
C ILE A 13 -1.51 -7.65 3.24
N LEU A 14 -2.34 -7.17 4.18
CA LEU A 14 -1.99 -6.01 5.00
C LEU A 14 -0.73 -6.26 5.83
N TYR A 15 -0.58 -7.46 6.40
CA TYR A 15 0.60 -7.83 7.17
C TYR A 15 1.86 -7.85 6.30
N THR A 16 1.77 -8.35 5.07
CA THR A 16 2.87 -8.32 4.09
C THR A 16 3.30 -6.90 3.78
N ILE A 17 2.35 -5.97 3.57
CA ILE A 17 2.64 -4.55 3.36
C ILE A 17 3.31 -3.96 4.60
N ALA A 18 2.78 -4.20 5.79
CA ALA A 18 3.33 -3.68 7.04
C ALA A 18 4.77 -4.13 7.30
N LEU A 19 5.07 -5.42 7.07
CA LEU A 19 6.44 -5.94 7.16
C LEU A 19 7.37 -5.35 6.09
N THR A 20 6.87 -5.17 4.86
CA THR A 20 7.66 -4.57 3.78
C THR A 20 7.97 -3.10 4.07
N CYS A 21 7.03 -2.33 4.61
CA CYS A 21 7.29 -0.97 5.10
C CYS A 21 8.37 -0.96 6.18
N ARG A 22 8.29 -1.88 7.16
CA ARG A 22 9.30 -2.02 8.23
C ARG A 22 10.68 -2.32 7.65
N MET A 23 10.79 -3.23 6.68
CA MET A 23 12.06 -3.56 6.04
C MET A 23 12.68 -2.37 5.29
N ASN A 24 11.86 -1.52 4.69
CA ASN A 24 12.29 -0.34 3.93
C ASN A 24 12.34 0.95 4.78
N LYS A 25 12.17 0.86 6.11
CA LYS A 25 12.15 2.01 7.04
C LYS A 25 11.09 3.07 6.69
N VAL A 26 9.97 2.62 6.11
CA VAL A 26 8.82 3.44 5.75
C VAL A 26 7.80 3.45 6.90
N ASN A 27 7.26 4.62 7.22
CA ASN A 27 6.15 4.73 8.16
C ASN A 27 4.86 4.17 7.51
N LEU A 28 4.29 3.13 8.12
CA LEU A 28 3.10 2.45 7.58
C LEU A 28 1.88 3.38 7.46
N PHE A 29 1.65 4.26 8.44
CA PHE A 29 0.47 5.12 8.45
C PHE A 29 0.58 6.20 7.37
N GLU A 30 1.75 6.84 7.25
CA GLU A 30 2.01 7.81 6.17
C GLU A 30 1.87 7.17 4.79
N TYR A 31 2.47 5.98 4.61
CA TYR A 31 2.37 5.21 3.39
C TYR A 31 0.93 4.89 3.00
N LEU A 32 0.13 4.34 3.91
CA LEU A 32 -1.26 3.98 3.60
C LEU A 32 -2.09 5.22 3.28
N THR A 33 -1.86 6.32 4.00
CA THR A 33 -2.56 7.59 3.78
C THR A 33 -2.26 8.13 2.38
N ASP A 34 -0.97 8.20 2.01
CA ASP A 34 -0.55 8.67 0.68
C ASP A 34 -1.07 7.77 -0.44
N VAL A 35 -0.88 6.45 -0.33
CA VAL A 35 -1.30 5.49 -1.36
C VAL A 35 -2.80 5.51 -1.58
N ILE A 36 -3.62 5.55 -0.53
CA ILE A 36 -5.08 5.60 -0.65
C ILE A 36 -5.50 6.91 -1.32
N ASN A 37 -4.95 8.06 -0.88
CA ASN A 37 -5.30 9.35 -1.46
C ASN A 37 -4.88 9.46 -2.94
N ARG A 38 -3.66 9.05 -3.28
CA ARG A 38 -3.17 9.08 -4.68
C ARG A 38 -4.01 8.19 -5.57
N THR A 39 -4.36 6.98 -5.12
CA THR A 39 -5.09 6.02 -5.94
C THR A 39 -6.58 6.33 -6.07
N ALA A 40 -7.16 7.10 -5.13
CA ALA A 40 -8.55 7.57 -5.22
C ALA A 40 -8.81 8.44 -6.47
N GLU A 41 -7.78 9.14 -6.96
CA GLU A 41 -7.86 10.02 -8.14
C GLU A 41 -7.52 9.30 -9.46
N TRP A 42 -7.16 8.02 -9.42
CA TRP A 42 -6.68 7.30 -10.59
C TRP A 42 -7.81 6.70 -11.44
N GLN A 43 -7.64 6.73 -12.77
CA GLN A 43 -8.60 6.15 -13.71
C GLN A 43 -8.59 4.61 -13.64
N PRO A 44 -9.70 3.91 -13.96
CA PRO A 44 -9.77 2.44 -13.91
C PRO A 44 -8.74 1.71 -14.78
N ASN A 45 -8.24 2.36 -15.83
CA ASN A 45 -7.23 1.84 -16.75
C ASN A 45 -5.80 2.30 -16.42
N THR A 46 -5.55 2.74 -15.18
CA THR A 46 -4.24 3.20 -14.76
C THR A 46 -3.19 2.09 -14.94
N PRO A 47 -2.05 2.38 -15.61
CA PRO A 47 -1.01 1.37 -15.86
C PRO A 47 -0.46 0.78 -14.57
N LEU A 48 -0.15 -0.53 -14.60
CA LEU A 48 0.43 -1.26 -13.46
C LEU A 48 1.73 -0.61 -12.95
N GLU A 49 2.53 -0.06 -13.85
CA GLU A 49 3.79 0.63 -13.51
C GLU A 49 3.58 1.79 -12.53
N LYS A 50 2.42 2.47 -12.59
CA LYS A 50 2.09 3.55 -11.66
C LYS A 50 1.92 3.01 -10.24
N TYR A 51 1.30 1.85 -10.08
CA TYR A 51 1.19 1.16 -8.79
C TYR A 51 2.54 0.60 -8.32
N ARG A 52 3.43 0.19 -9.23
CA ARG A 52 4.76 -0.31 -8.85
C ARG A 52 5.60 0.75 -8.14
N GLN A 53 5.44 2.02 -8.51
CA GLN A 53 6.08 3.17 -7.84
C GLN A 53 5.50 3.46 -6.45
N LEU A 54 4.35 2.89 -6.12
CA LEU A 54 3.75 3.01 -4.79
C LEU A 54 4.17 1.91 -3.83
N LEU A 55 4.94 0.89 -4.25
CA LEU A 55 5.38 -0.15 -3.30
C LEU A 55 6.40 0.41 -2.30
N PRO A 56 6.48 -0.13 -1.07
CA PRO A 56 7.30 0.49 -0.01
C PRO A 56 8.80 0.59 -0.31
N ASP A 57 9.33 -0.21 -1.25
CA ASP A 57 10.72 -0.15 -1.71
C ASP A 57 11.00 1.00 -2.69
N ARG A 58 9.95 1.58 -3.29
CA ARG A 58 10.03 2.68 -4.28
C ARG A 58 9.19 3.88 -3.87
N TRP A 59 8.52 3.80 -2.73
CA TRP A 59 7.60 4.84 -2.29
C TRP A 59 8.39 6.09 -1.92
N GLU A 60 8.13 7.15 -2.68
CA GLU A 60 8.51 8.51 -2.34
C GLU A 60 7.27 9.22 -1.80
N LYS A 61 7.41 9.77 -0.59
CA LYS A 61 6.36 10.58 0.04
C LYS A 61 6.02 11.73 -0.91
N ALA A 62 4.72 11.92 -1.18
CA ALA A 62 4.29 13.11 -1.91
C ALA A 62 4.80 14.35 -1.16
N ASN A 63 5.45 15.26 -1.87
CA ASN A 63 5.84 16.54 -1.28
C ASN A 63 4.56 17.29 -0.91
N ASP A 64 4.49 17.78 0.33
CA ASP A 64 3.42 18.66 0.82
C ASP A 64 3.40 20.01 0.09
#